data_AF-A0AAI8U377-F1
#
_entry.id   AF-A0AAI8U377-F1
#
_cell.length_a   1.000
_cell.length_b   1.000
_cell.length_c   1.000
_cell.angle_alpha   90.00
_cell.angle_beta   90.00
_cell.angle_gamma   90.00
#
_symmetry.space_group_name_H-M   'P 1'
#
loop_
_entity.id
_entity.type
_entity.pdbx_description
1 polymer ?
#
loop_
_entity_poly.entity_id
_entity_poly.type
_entity_poly.pdbx_seq_one_letter_code
_entity_poly.pdbx_strand_id
1 'polypeptide(L)'
;MNAITSRRNSIGRLDTSNDRRSKLAAARTVEKARAGIDIITSAPPARGSTVIAAREQYLQVLRLRVKYPDDSLTQLAERMGVTKNAYWSLLRRALLHANKIRLKDGR
;
A
#
# COMPACT_ATOMS: atom_id res chain seq x y z
N MET A 1 27.58 38.66 -11.21
CA MET A 1 26.51 37.82 -11.79
C MET A 1 26.91 36.36 -11.64
N ASN A 2 26.18 35.51 -10.89
CA ASN A 2 26.17 34.01 -10.94
C ASN A 2 25.61 33.31 -9.68
N ALA A 3 24.58 33.86 -9.02
CA ALA A 3 23.94 33.18 -7.86
C ALA A 3 22.59 32.50 -8.19
N ILE A 4 22.02 32.74 -9.37
CA ILE A 4 20.65 32.31 -9.72
C ILE A 4 20.62 30.91 -10.34
N THR A 5 21.71 30.48 -11.00
CA THR A 5 21.77 29.20 -11.72
C THR A 5 21.90 27.98 -10.79
N SER A 6 22.48 28.16 -9.59
CA SER A 6 22.72 27.06 -8.64
C SER A 6 21.43 26.58 -7.93
N ARG A 7 20.51 27.50 -7.58
CA ARG A 7 19.24 27.16 -6.91
C ARG A 7 18.24 26.43 -7.81
N ARG A 8 18.25 26.68 -9.11
CA ARG A 8 17.33 26.03 -10.06
C ARG A 8 17.69 24.55 -10.27
N ASN A 9 18.98 24.21 -10.21
CA ASN A 9 19.49 22.84 -10.32
C ASN A 9 19.25 21.98 -9.06
N SER A 10 19.25 22.57 -7.86
CA SER A 10 18.99 21.84 -6.62
C SER A 10 17.52 21.44 -6.46
N ILE A 11 16.58 22.29 -6.89
CA ILE A 11 15.14 22.02 -6.81
C ILE A 11 14.74 20.88 -7.76
N GLY A 12 15.21 20.91 -9.02
CA GLY A 12 14.93 19.84 -9.99
C GLY A 12 15.50 18.47 -9.60
N ARG A 13 16.63 18.44 -8.89
CA ARG A 13 17.23 17.19 -8.35
C ARG A 13 16.48 16.63 -7.14
N LEU A 14 15.90 17.48 -6.30
CA LEU A 14 15.10 17.07 -5.14
C LEU A 14 13.75 16.49 -5.57
N ASP A 15 13.11 17.11 -6.57
CA ASP A 15 11.83 16.67 -7.12
C ASP A 15 11.95 15.27 -7.73
N THR A 16 12.95 15.06 -8.61
CA THR A 16 13.24 13.74 -9.21
C THR A 16 13.64 12.66 -8.19
N SER A 17 14.34 13.01 -7.11
CA SER A 17 14.65 12.07 -6.03
C SER A 17 13.40 11.68 -5.23
N ASN A 18 12.51 12.62 -4.92
CA ASN A 18 11.26 12.35 -4.21
C ASN A 18 10.32 11.50 -5.06
N ASP A 19 10.22 11.79 -6.35
CA ASP A 19 9.42 11.02 -7.30
C ASP A 19 9.92 9.57 -7.42
N ARG A 20 11.23 9.38 -7.52
CA ARG A 20 11.83 8.03 -7.57
C ARG A 20 11.60 7.26 -6.29
N ARG A 21 11.72 7.89 -5.10
CA ARG A 21 11.41 7.25 -3.81
C ARG A 21 9.93 6.88 -3.71
N SER A 22 9.04 7.76 -4.16
CA SER A 22 7.60 7.52 -4.17
C SER A 22 7.25 6.33 -5.07
N LYS A 23 7.79 6.27 -6.29
CA LYS A 23 7.60 5.14 -7.23
C LYS A 23 8.16 3.83 -6.68
N LEU A 24 9.33 3.84 -6.06
CA LEU A 24 9.90 2.64 -5.43
C LEU A 24 9.09 2.17 -4.22
N ALA A 25 8.60 3.09 -3.38
CA ALA A 25 7.73 2.76 -2.26
C ALA A 25 6.39 2.19 -2.74
N ALA A 26 5.81 2.78 -3.79
CA ALA A 26 4.61 2.32 -4.44
C ALA A 26 4.78 0.87 -4.96
N ALA A 27 5.86 0.60 -5.69
CA ALA A 27 6.17 -0.74 -6.22
C ALA A 27 6.35 -1.77 -5.10
N ARG A 28 7.14 -1.46 -4.06
CA ARG A 28 7.29 -2.34 -2.88
C ARG A 28 5.96 -2.63 -2.19
N THR A 29 5.05 -1.65 -2.18
CA THR A 29 3.74 -1.80 -1.56
C THR A 29 2.84 -2.71 -2.40
N VAL A 30 2.92 -2.64 -3.74
CA VAL A 30 2.22 -3.57 -4.65
C VAL A 30 2.70 -5.00 -4.44
N GLU A 31 4.01 -5.22 -4.39
CA GLU A 31 4.56 -6.57 -4.17
C GLU A 31 4.15 -7.15 -2.81
N LYS A 32 4.20 -6.34 -1.75
CA LYS A 32 3.68 -6.75 -0.44
C LYS A 32 2.17 -7.02 -0.47
N ALA A 33 1.42 -6.28 -1.27
CA ALA A 33 -0.01 -6.48 -1.39
C ALA A 33 -0.34 -7.79 -2.13
N ARG A 34 0.41 -8.14 -3.18
CA ARG A 34 0.31 -9.43 -3.88
C ARG A 34 0.54 -10.59 -2.91
N ALA A 35 1.70 -10.59 -2.25
CA ALA A 35 2.02 -11.63 -1.26
C ALA A 35 0.97 -11.68 -0.12
N GLY A 36 0.46 -10.52 0.31
CA GLY A 36 -0.57 -10.43 1.34
C GLY A 36 -1.89 -11.07 0.93
N ILE A 37 -2.32 -10.92 -0.33
CA ILE A 37 -3.51 -11.58 -0.87
C ILE A 37 -3.32 -13.09 -0.81
N ASP A 38 -2.18 -13.60 -1.28
CA ASP A 38 -1.91 -15.04 -1.33
C ASP A 38 -1.90 -15.64 0.07
N ILE A 39 -1.24 -14.99 1.03
CA ILE A 39 -1.19 -15.42 2.43
C ILE A 39 -2.59 -15.45 3.05
N ILE A 40 -3.35 -14.35 2.95
CA ILE A 40 -4.67 -14.25 3.58
C ILE A 40 -5.65 -15.25 2.94
N THR A 41 -5.58 -15.42 1.62
CA THR A 41 -6.47 -16.31 0.87
C THR A 41 -6.18 -17.77 1.19
N SER A 42 -4.91 -18.14 1.34
CA SER A 42 -4.49 -19.51 1.64
C SER A 42 -4.70 -19.89 3.11
N ALA A 43 -4.79 -18.92 4.02
CA ALA A 43 -5.04 -19.18 5.43
C ALA A 43 -6.51 -19.55 5.68
N PRO A 44 -6.77 -20.55 6.54
CA PRO A 44 -8.14 -20.90 6.92
C PRO A 44 -8.81 -19.69 7.59
N PRO A 45 -10.08 -19.38 7.23
CA PRO A 45 -10.78 -18.26 7.85
C PRO A 45 -10.97 -18.54 9.34
N ALA A 46 -10.67 -17.54 10.17
CA ALA A 46 -11.02 -17.60 11.58
C ALA A 46 -12.55 -17.61 11.75
N ARG A 47 -13.02 -18.31 12.78
CA ARG A 47 -14.47 -18.45 13.05
C ARG A 47 -15.03 -17.15 13.63
N GLY A 48 -16.13 -16.66 13.06
CA GLY A 48 -16.87 -15.48 13.52
C GLY A 48 -17.12 -14.45 12.41
N SER A 49 -18.35 -13.95 12.31
CA SER A 49 -18.82 -13.03 11.26
C SER A 49 -17.98 -11.75 11.16
N THR A 50 -17.63 -11.14 12.29
CA THR A 50 -16.80 -9.93 12.35
C THR A 50 -15.40 -10.15 11.78
N VAL A 51 -14.81 -11.33 12.02
CA VAL A 51 -13.47 -11.65 11.53
C VAL A 51 -13.48 -11.90 10.03
N ILE A 52 -14.53 -12.55 9.53
CA ILE A 52 -14.76 -12.75 8.09
C ILE A 52 -14.92 -11.40 7.38
N ALA A 53 -15.73 -10.49 7.91
CA ALA A 53 -15.91 -9.16 7.34
C ALA A 53 -14.59 -8.36 7.30
N ALA A 54 -13.80 -8.40 8.37
CA ALA A 54 -12.49 -7.75 8.42
C ALA A 54 -11.50 -8.36 7.40
N ARG A 55 -11.52 -9.69 7.23
CA ARG A 55 -10.71 -10.39 6.22
C ARG A 55 -11.05 -9.94 4.81
N GLU A 56 -12.34 -9.85 4.48
CA GLU A 56 -12.78 -9.40 3.17
C GLU A 56 -12.40 -7.93 2.91
N GLN A 57 -12.50 -7.06 3.92
CA GLN A 57 -12.01 -5.68 3.79
C GLN A 57 -10.49 -5.62 3.54
N TYR A 58 -9.70 -6.49 4.19
CA TYR A 58 -8.26 -6.58 3.93
C TYR A 58 -7.96 -7.10 2.53
N LEU A 59 -8.67 -8.11 2.05
CA LEU A 59 -8.51 -8.59 0.67
C LEU A 59 -8.91 -7.51 -0.33
N GLN A 60 -9.99 -6.77 -0.09
CA GLN A 60 -10.46 -5.69 -0.95
C GLN A 60 -9.39 -4.58 -1.09
N VAL A 61 -8.83 -4.09 0.02
CA VAL A 61 -7.83 -3.01 -0.02
C VAL A 61 -6.54 -3.44 -0.74
N LEU A 62 -6.09 -4.69 -0.51
CA LEU A 62 -4.89 -5.23 -1.14
C LEU A 62 -5.12 -5.45 -2.64
N ARG A 63 -6.27 -6.05 -3.02
CA ARG A 63 -6.65 -6.24 -4.43
C ARG A 63 -6.74 -4.91 -5.17
N LEU A 64 -7.28 -3.88 -4.53
CA LEU A 64 -7.35 -2.55 -5.13
C LEU A 64 -5.94 -1.97 -5.38
N ARG A 65 -5.02 -2.13 -4.42
CA ARG A 65 -3.64 -1.69 -4.58
C ARG A 65 -2.92 -2.42 -5.71
N VAL A 66 -3.20 -3.71 -5.91
CA VAL A 66 -2.62 -4.52 -7.00
C VAL A 66 -3.25 -4.20 -8.35
N LYS A 67 -4.57 -3.99 -8.39
CA LYS A 67 -5.31 -3.65 -9.62
C LYS A 67 -4.91 -2.29 -10.19
N TYR A 68 -4.59 -1.34 -9.32
CA TYR A 68 -4.20 0.01 -9.69
C TYR A 68 -2.82 0.35 -9.08
N PRO A 69 -1.72 -0.22 -9.64
CA PRO A 69 -0.38 -0.10 -9.07
C PRO A 69 0.19 1.32 -9.14
N ASP A 70 -0.24 2.10 -10.12
CA ASP A 70 0.23 3.47 -10.37
C ASP A 70 -0.66 4.55 -9.74
N ASP A 71 -1.86 4.17 -9.26
CA ASP A 71 -2.75 5.10 -8.58
C ASP A 71 -2.14 5.55 -7.24
N SER A 72 -2.29 6.84 -6.97
CA SER A 72 -1.94 7.43 -5.68
C SER A 72 -2.86 6.93 -4.57
N LEU A 73 -2.43 7.06 -3.31
CA LEU A 73 -3.26 6.73 -2.15
C LEU A 73 -4.59 7.49 -2.13
N THR A 74 -4.63 8.71 -2.68
CA THR A 74 -5.86 9.51 -2.77
C THR A 74 -6.83 8.89 -3.78
N GLN A 75 -6.37 8.58 -4.99
CA GLN A 75 -7.18 7.95 -6.03
C GLN A 75 -7.71 6.58 -5.59
N LEU A 76 -6.89 5.79 -4.90
CA LEU A 76 -7.31 4.51 -4.34
C LEU A 76 -8.37 4.67 -3.25
N ALA A 77 -8.27 5.71 -2.42
CA ALA A 77 -9.24 6.01 -1.38
C ALA A 77 -10.59 6.47 -1.97
N GLU A 78 -10.56 7.31 -3.01
CA GLU A 78 -11.75 7.75 -3.75
C GLU A 78 -12.52 6.56 -4.33
N ARG A 79 -11.81 5.59 -4.92
CA ARG A 79 -12.43 4.36 -5.44
C ARG A 79 -13.12 3.51 -4.36
N MET A 80 -12.73 3.65 -3.09
CA MET A 80 -13.37 2.99 -1.95
C MET A 80 -14.40 3.88 -1.25
N GLY A 81 -14.55 5.15 -1.65
CA GLY A 81 -15.41 6.11 -0.96
C GLY A 81 -14.93 6.46 0.46
N VAL A 82 -13.61 6.43 0.72
CA VAL A 82 -13.02 6.73 2.03
C VAL A 82 -11.96 7.83 1.94
N THR A 83 -11.54 8.36 3.08
CA THR A 83 -10.43 9.32 3.12
C THR A 83 -9.09 8.64 2.86
N LYS A 84 -8.11 9.38 2.33
CA LYS A 84 -6.73 8.91 2.13
C LYS A 84 -6.14 8.26 3.39
N ASN A 85 -6.37 8.86 4.56
CA ASN A 85 -5.84 8.36 5.85
C ASN A 85 -6.53 7.07 6.30
N ALA A 86 -7.84 6.95 6.05
CA ALA A 86 -8.58 5.72 6.32
C ALA A 86 -8.10 4.58 5.41
N TYR A 87 -7.94 4.85 4.11
CA TYR A 87 -7.37 3.90 3.15
C TYR A 87 -5.97 3.44 3.57
N TRP A 88 -5.07 4.38 3.88
CA TRP A 88 -3.71 4.07 4.31
C TRP A 88 -3.69 3.22 5.59
N SER A 89 -4.52 3.56 6.56
CA SER A 89 -4.63 2.80 7.82
C SER A 89 -5.14 1.38 7.56
N LEU A 90 -6.12 1.21 6.67
CA LEU A 90 -6.65 -0.09 6.30
C LEU A 90 -5.61 -0.94 5.57
N LEU A 91 -4.91 -0.36 4.59
CA LEU A 91 -3.82 -1.00 3.86
C LEU A 91 -2.71 -1.47 4.81
N ARG A 92 -2.29 -0.61 5.75
CA ARG A 92 -1.28 -0.95 6.75
C ARG A 92 -1.73 -2.13 7.63
N ARG A 93 -2.99 -2.13 8.10
CA ARG A 93 -3.54 -3.23 8.90
C ARG A 93 -3.60 -4.53 8.11
N ALA A 94 -4.01 -4.49 6.85
CA ALA A 94 -4.05 -5.66 5.98
C ALA A 94 -2.65 -6.28 5.79
N LEU A 95 -1.63 -5.47 5.53
CA LEU A 95 -0.24 -5.93 5.42
C LEU A 95 0.30 -6.51 6.73
N LEU A 96 0.00 -5.89 7.87
CA LEU A 96 0.37 -6.42 9.19
C LEU A 96 -0.33 -7.73 9.50
N HIS A 97 -1.60 -7.87 9.11
CA HIS A 97 -2.37 -9.09 9.27
C HIS A 97 -1.77 -10.24 8.46
N ALA A 98 -1.45 -10.01 7.19
CA ALA A 98 -0.75 -10.99 6.36
C ALA A 98 0.60 -11.40 6.97
N ASN A 99 1.39 -10.43 7.48
CA ASN A 99 2.65 -10.75 8.14
C ASN A 99 2.46 -11.60 9.41
N LYS A 100 1.40 -11.34 10.19
CA LYS A 100 1.07 -12.17 11.37
C LYS A 100 0.71 -13.60 11.00
N ILE A 101 -0.03 -13.81 9.92
CA ILE A 101 -0.34 -15.15 9.41
C ILE A 101 0.96 -15.86 9.00
N ARG A 102 1.78 -15.19 8.17
CA ARG A 102 3.07 -15.73 7.72
C ARG A 102 3.96 -16.20 8.87
N LEU A 103 4.11 -15.36 9.90
CA LEU A 103 4.91 -15.69 11.09
C LEU A 103 4.33 -16.85 11.91
N LYS A 104 3.01 -17.05 11.91
CA LYS A 104 2.37 -18.19 12.58
C LYS A 104 2.55 -19.49 11.79
N ASP A 105 2.53 -19.40 10.47
CA ASP A 105 2.60 -20.56 9.57
C ASP A 105 4.04 -21.00 9.27
N GLY A 106 5.05 -20.32 9.84
CA GLY A 106 6.47 -20.67 9.66
C GLY A 106 7.02 -20.45 8.24
N ARG A 107 6.38 -19.58 7.44
CA ARG A 107 6.76 -19.27 6.05
C ARG A 107 7.51 -17.94 5.91
#